data_AF-A0A1V1PGD8-F1
#
_entry.id   AF-A0A1V1PGD8-F1
#
_cell.length_a   1.000
_cell.length_b   1.000
_cell.length_c   1.000
_cell.angle_alpha   90.00
_cell.angle_beta   90.00
_cell.angle_gamma   90.00
#
_symmetry.space_group_name_H-M   'P 1'
#
loop_
_entity.id
_entity.type
_entity.pdbx_description
1 polymer ?
#
loop_
_entity_poly.entity_id
_entity_poly.type
_entity_poly.pdbx_seq_one_letter_code
_entity_poly.pdbx_strand_id
1 'polypeptide(L)'
;MKLIFQKNMNTIILTCLGMLLIAMPSMATVLYHEDFSDSIMPNKYQEYRSSSFGRIEIQNGRLRMDVNTDSNSCLNEIVFQYPVTGKKGIYLSFFSTAMR
;
A
#
# COMPACT_ATOMS: atom_id res chain seq x y z
N MET A 1 13.05 34.69 36.54
CA MET A 1 13.16 33.56 35.58
C MET A 1 11.82 32.84 35.57
N LYS A 2 11.02 32.98 34.51
CA LYS A 2 9.67 32.40 34.43
C LYS A 2 9.67 31.35 33.33
N LEU A 3 9.60 30.08 33.73
CA LEU A 3 9.45 28.95 32.81
C LEU A 3 7.99 28.89 32.38
N ILE A 4 7.74 29.03 31.08
CA ILE A 4 6.40 28.84 30.49
C ILE A 4 6.45 27.49 29.78
N PHE A 5 5.73 26.51 30.31
CA PHE A 5 5.49 25.23 29.63
C PHE A 5 4.16 25.32 28.88
N GLN A 6 4.19 25.43 27.55
CA GLN A 6 3.03 25.12 26.74
C GLN A 6 3.10 23.65 26.32
N LYS A 7 2.19 22.86 26.89
CA LYS A 7 1.93 21.49 26.45
C LYS A 7 1.14 21.55 25.15
N ASN A 8 1.81 21.39 24.02
CA ASN A 8 1.19 20.75 22.87
C ASN A 8 2.04 19.52 22.54
N MET A 9 1.37 18.36 22.55
CA MET A 9 2.01 17.05 22.42
C MET A 9 2.84 16.99 21.12
N ASN A 10 4.17 16.86 21.28
CA ASN A 10 5.18 16.33 20.35
C ASN A 10 6.44 17.18 20.11
N THR A 11 6.65 18.28 20.84
CA THR A 11 7.93 19.02 20.72
C THR A 11 8.50 19.39 22.08
N ILE A 12 9.66 18.81 22.43
CA ILE A 12 10.52 19.29 23.52
C ILE A 12 11.46 20.33 22.92
N ILE A 13 11.40 21.56 23.41
CA ILE A 13 12.34 22.63 23.04
C ILE A 13 13.26 22.85 24.23
N LEU A 14 14.55 22.50 24.07
CA LEU A 14 15.60 22.78 25.06
C LEU A 14 16.48 23.91 24.51
N THR A 15 16.36 25.12 25.06
CA THR A 15 17.14 26.28 24.62
C THR A 15 18.37 26.48 25.52
N CYS A 16 19.53 26.01 25.04
CA CYS A 16 20.81 26.63 25.40
C CYS A 16 21.21 27.58 24.26
N LEU A 17 21.72 28.75 24.66
CA LEU A 17 22.13 29.85 23.79
C LEU A 17 23.25 29.41 22.84
N GLY A 18 22.91 28.91 21.66
CA GLY A 18 23.87 28.52 20.63
C GLY A 18 23.28 27.52 19.64
N MET A 19 22.84 28.02 18.48
CA MET A 19 22.45 27.27 17.28
C MET A 19 21.14 26.46 17.41
N LEU A 20 20.06 27.08 16.95
CA LEU A 20 18.75 26.44 16.76
C LEU A 20 18.78 25.55 15.51
N LEU A 21 19.13 24.27 15.66
CA LEU A 21 18.85 23.26 14.63
C LEU A 21 17.36 22.89 14.71
N ILE A 22 16.57 23.38 13.77
CA ILE A 22 15.19 22.91 13.58
C ILE A 22 15.27 21.62 12.76
N ALA A 23 15.21 20.46 13.42
CA ALA A 23 14.99 19.20 12.73
C ALA A 23 13.56 19.21 12.18
N MET A 24 13.39 19.52 10.90
CA MET A 24 12.09 19.38 10.25
C MET A 24 11.73 17.90 10.18
N PRO A 25 10.48 17.51 10.52
CA PRO A 25 10.05 16.14 10.36
C PRO A 25 10.14 15.76 8.87
N SER A 26 11.02 14.83 8.55
CA SER A 26 11.06 14.19 7.24
C SER A 26 9.73 13.48 7.02
N MET A 27 8.96 13.92 6.02
CA MET A 27 7.83 13.14 5.53
C MET A 27 8.39 11.96 4.74
N ALA A 28 8.65 10.85 5.42
CA ALA A 28 9.02 9.60 4.78
C ALA A 28 7.80 9.03 4.04
N THR A 29 7.93 8.89 2.72
CA THR A 29 6.95 8.13 1.91
C THR A 29 7.04 6.66 2.32
N VAL A 30 5.92 6.10 2.77
CA VAL A 30 5.79 4.65 2.97
C VAL A 30 5.37 4.05 1.64
N LEU A 31 6.22 3.19 1.08
CA LEU A 31 5.93 2.48 -0.17
C LEU A 31 5.50 1.05 0.15
N TYR A 32 4.33 0.66 -0.34
CA TYR A 32 3.92 -0.73 -0.44
C TYR A 32 4.04 -1.15 -1.91
N HIS A 33 4.70 -2.27 -2.17
CA HIS A 33 4.99 -2.76 -3.50
C HIS A 33 4.81 -4.27 -3.56
N GLU A 34 4.22 -4.75 -4.65
CA GLU A 34 4.08 -6.16 -4.98
C GLU A 34 4.39 -6.31 -6.47
N ASP A 35 5.34 -7.17 -6.81
CA ASP A 35 5.75 -7.44 -8.20
C ASP A 35 5.47 -8.86 -8.66
N PHE A 36 4.94 -9.73 -7.77
CA PHE A 36 4.58 -11.12 -8.08
C PHE A 36 5.74 -11.95 -8.66
N SER A 37 7.00 -11.55 -8.40
CA SER A 37 8.20 -12.22 -8.92
C SER A 37 8.34 -13.67 -8.44
N ASP A 38 7.86 -13.97 -7.23
CA ASP A 38 7.91 -15.30 -6.62
C ASP A 38 6.98 -16.33 -7.29
N SER A 39 6.18 -15.94 -8.30
CA SER A 39 5.30 -16.83 -9.08
C SER A 39 4.24 -17.60 -8.26
N ILE A 40 4.12 -17.30 -6.97
CA ILE A 40 3.18 -17.89 -6.03
C ILE A 40 2.33 -16.75 -5.48
N MET A 41 1.02 -16.96 -5.45
CA MET A 41 0.13 -16.00 -4.83
C MET A 41 0.44 -15.91 -3.33
N PRO A 42 0.77 -14.73 -2.79
CA PRO A 42 0.99 -14.58 -1.36
C PRO A 42 -0.28 -14.92 -0.56
N ASN A 43 -0.15 -15.73 0.49
CA ASN A 43 -1.26 -16.12 1.40
C ASN A 43 -1.91 -14.95 2.18
N LYS A 44 -1.48 -13.71 1.92
CA LYS A 44 -2.00 -12.49 2.55
C LYS A 44 -3.21 -11.90 1.82
N TYR A 45 -3.53 -12.40 0.61
CA TYR A 45 -4.63 -11.89 -0.20
C TYR A 45 -5.91 -12.70 0.01
N GLN A 46 -7.03 -12.00 0.07
CA GLN A 46 -8.35 -12.63 0.01
C GLN A 46 -8.80 -12.62 -1.45
N GLU A 47 -9.21 -13.79 -1.93
CA GLU A 47 -9.68 -14.00 -3.30
C GLU A 47 -11.15 -14.37 -3.31
N TYR A 48 -11.87 -13.83 -4.28
CA TYR A 48 -13.25 -14.22 -4.56
C TYR A 48 -13.45 -14.43 -6.06
N ARG A 49 -14.22 -15.49 -6.38
CA ARG A 49 -14.62 -15.84 -7.74
C ARG A 49 -16.10 -16.15 -7.69
N SER A 50 -16.90 -15.47 -8.51
CA SER A 50 -18.36 -15.69 -8.53
C SER A 50 -18.77 -17.03 -9.15
N SER A 51 -17.84 -17.72 -9.82
CA SER A 51 -18.04 -19.06 -10.40
C SER A 51 -16.73 -19.83 -10.47
N SER A 52 -16.80 -21.12 -10.80
CA SER A 52 -15.62 -21.97 -11.06
C SER A 52 -14.86 -21.63 -12.35
N PHE A 53 -15.40 -20.75 -13.20
CA PHE A 53 -14.72 -20.31 -14.42
C PHE A 53 -13.70 -19.20 -14.18
N GLY A 54 -13.74 -18.54 -13.01
CA GLY A 54 -12.80 -17.49 -12.66
C GLY A 54 -11.38 -18.02 -12.46
N ARG A 55 -10.40 -17.24 -12.90
CA ARG A 55 -8.98 -17.48 -12.67
C ARG A 55 -8.36 -16.25 -12.02
N ILE A 56 -7.68 -16.50 -10.90
CA ILE A 56 -6.82 -15.56 -10.20
C ILE A 56 -5.54 -16.33 -9.92
N GLU A 57 -4.45 -15.97 -10.58
CA GLU A 57 -3.17 -16.65 -10.43
C GLU A 57 -2.01 -15.72 -10.77
N ILE A 58 -0.80 -16.13 -10.40
CA ILE A 58 0.41 -15.48 -10.89
C ILE A 58 0.90 -16.23 -12.11
N GLN A 59 1.02 -15.55 -13.23
CA GLN A 59 1.53 -16.10 -14.47
C GLN A 59 2.63 -15.21 -15.04
N ASN A 60 3.82 -15.79 -15.25
CA ASN A 60 4.99 -15.08 -15.77
C ASN A 60 5.34 -13.80 -14.98
N GLY A 61 5.27 -13.87 -13.65
CA GLY A 61 5.56 -12.73 -12.76
C GLY A 61 4.51 -11.62 -12.81
N ARG A 62 3.26 -11.94 -13.19
CA ARG A 62 2.15 -10.98 -13.25
C ARG A 62 0.89 -11.57 -12.66
N LEU A 63 0.11 -10.75 -11.98
CA LEU A 63 -1.25 -11.11 -11.58
C LEU A 63 -2.14 -11.24 -12.83
N ARG A 64 -2.68 -12.44 -13.04
CA ARG A 64 -3.66 -12.76 -14.08
C ARG A 64 -5.04 -12.90 -13.45
N MET A 65 -5.99 -12.11 -13.95
CA MET A 65 -7.40 -12.18 -13.58
C MET A 65 -8.27 -12.23 -14.83
N ASP A 66 -8.89 -13.37 -15.10
CA ASP A 66 -9.73 -13.61 -16.27
C ASP A 66 -10.61 -14.86 -16.11
N VAL A 67 -11.14 -15.39 -17.21
CA VAL A 67 -11.94 -16.62 -17.24
C VAL A 67 -11.18 -17.75 -17.93
N ASN A 68 -11.41 -18.98 -17.48
CA ASN A 68 -10.81 -20.19 -18.07
C ASN A 68 -11.45 -20.59 -19.41
N THR A 69 -12.60 -20.00 -19.76
CA THR A 69 -13.41 -20.34 -20.93
C THR A 69 -14.04 -19.08 -21.51
N ASP A 70 -13.80 -18.81 -22.79
CA ASP A 70 -14.17 -17.55 -23.44
C ASP A 70 -15.68 -17.28 -23.50
N SER A 71 -16.51 -18.33 -23.39
CA SER A 71 -17.97 -18.23 -23.45
C SER A 71 -18.63 -17.86 -22.11
N ASN A 72 -17.86 -17.76 -21.02
CA ASN A 72 -18.38 -17.57 -19.67
C ASN A 72 -17.95 -16.23 -19.09
N SER A 73 -18.75 -15.70 -18.16
CA SER A 73 -18.42 -14.53 -17.36
C SER A 73 -18.15 -14.95 -15.92
N CYS A 74 -17.18 -14.30 -15.29
CA CYS A 74 -16.91 -14.44 -13.87
C CYS A 74 -16.47 -13.09 -13.32
N LEU A 75 -16.99 -12.73 -12.14
CA LEU A 75 -16.40 -11.67 -11.34
C LEU A 75 -15.21 -12.30 -10.58
N ASN A 76 -14.03 -11.75 -10.79
CA ASN A 76 -12.82 -12.07 -10.04
C ASN A 76 -12.47 -10.88 -9.17
N GLU A 77 -12.21 -11.12 -7.89
CA GLU A 77 -11.82 -10.09 -6.93
C GLU A 77 -10.62 -10.56 -6.11
N ILE A 78 -9.69 -9.65 -5.88
CA ILE A 78 -8.57 -9.81 -4.97
C ILE A 78 -8.49 -8.57 -4.08
N VAL A 79 -8.32 -8.77 -2.77
CA VAL A 79 -8.27 -7.67 -1.80
C VAL A 79 -6.85 -7.47 -1.29
N PHE A 80 -6.31 -6.28 -1.56
CA PHE A 80 -5.04 -5.80 -1.00
C PHE A 80 -5.29 -4.96 0.25
N GLN A 81 -4.76 -5.39 1.40
CA GLN A 81 -4.89 -4.66 2.66
C GLN A 81 -3.58 -3.99 3.03
N TYR A 82 -3.57 -2.66 3.12
CA TYR A 82 -2.40 -1.87 3.51
C TYR A 82 -2.74 -0.93 4.68
N PRO A 83 -1.86 -0.80 5.70
CA PRO A 83 -2.09 0.12 6.80
C PRO A 83 -1.85 1.57 6.34
N VAL A 84 -2.95 2.28 6.09
CA VAL A 84 -2.97 3.67 5.62
C VAL A 84 -3.49 4.67 6.66
N THR A 85 -3.78 4.23 7.88
CA THR A 85 -4.27 5.10 8.96
C THR A 85 -3.31 6.27 9.21
N GLY A 86 -3.86 7.49 9.23
CA GLY A 86 -3.10 8.72 9.43
C GLY A 86 -2.21 9.13 8.25
N LYS A 87 -2.22 8.39 7.14
CA LYS A 87 -1.53 8.77 5.90
C LYS A 87 -2.41 9.70 5.07
N LYS A 88 -1.78 10.64 4.36
CA LYS A 88 -2.43 11.58 3.43
C LYS A 88 -1.73 11.49 2.07
N GLY A 89 -2.44 11.80 0.99
CA GLY A 89 -1.88 11.71 -0.37
C GLY A 89 -1.54 10.27 -0.75
N ILE A 90 -2.53 9.38 -0.68
CA ILE A 90 -2.37 7.98 -1.07
C ILE A 90 -2.46 7.89 -2.59
N TYR A 91 -1.44 7.29 -3.21
CA TYR A 91 -1.40 7.05 -4.65
C TYR A 91 -1.41 5.55 -4.91
N LEU A 92 -2.25 5.12 -5.83
CA LEU A 92 -2.26 3.76 -6.36
C LEU A 92 -1.73 3.82 -7.80
N SER A 93 -0.71 3.04 -8.09
CA SER A 93 -0.17 2.84 -9.42
C SER A 93 -0.07 1.34 -9.70
N PHE A 94 -0.38 0.96 -10.93
CA PHE A 94 -0.22 -0.40 -11.42
C PHE A 94 0.01 -0.38 -12.92
N PHE A 95 0.71 -1.40 -13.42
CA PHE A 95 0.82 -1.66 -14.85
C PHE A 95 -0.21 -2.71 -15.23
N SER A 96 -1.02 -2.41 -16.23
CA SER A 96 -1.96 -3.38 -16.80
C SER A 96 -1.61 -3.63 -18.26
N THR A 97 -1.94 -4.82 -18.73
CA THR A 97 -1.89 -5.18 -20.15
C THR A 97 -3.20 -5.85 -20.48
N ALA A 98 -3.90 -5.37 -21.51
CA ALA A 98 -5.08 -6.08 -21.99
C ALA A 98 -4.62 -7.43 -22.54
N MET A 99 -5.09 -8.52 -21.95
CA MET A 99 -4.94 -9.84 -22.56
C MET A 99 -5.93 -9.94 -23.71
N ARG A 100 -5.43 -10.38 -24.86
CA ARG A 100 -6.25 -10.68 -26.05
C ARG A 100 -6.89 -12.04 -25.92
#